data_AF-A0A6G3MJV0-F1
#
_entry.id   AF-A0A6G3MJV0-F1
#
_cell.length_a   1.000
_cell.length_b   1.000
_cell.length_c   1.000
_cell.angle_alpha   90.00
_cell.angle_beta   90.00
_cell.angle_gamma   90.00
#
_symmetry.space_group_name_H-M   'P 1'
#
loop_
_entity.id
_entity.type
_entity.pdbx_description
1 polymer ?
#
loop_
_entity_poly.entity_id
_entity_poly.type
_entity_poly.pdbx_seq_one_letter_code
_entity_poly.pdbx_strand_id
1 'polypeptide(L)'
;VRHIIEEEKYRVRLCIYDTPGFGDMIDNTNCNLPIISKIKDLYNFHLKKDSLLDRDMVPLDNRIHVCIYVIPPNGHRLAQLDLRCLKDLIEITNIIPVIGRSDSLDPNELEAYKQRIREDLLSHQICCYPNRRYTVGPKIDSIESEFEIIKQKMPLAVVGANFFDHTKKKIWRKTRFGDIDILDPSITDLSLLNDILISKHMLNLIQTTDKIFYEKHR
;
A
#
# COMPACT_ATOMS: atom_id res chain seq x y z
N VAL A 1 1.66 12.06 9.57
CA VAL A 1 1.72 11.76 11.02
C VAL A 1 2.89 10.81 11.29
N ARG A 2 3.57 10.91 12.44
CA ARG A 2 4.64 9.98 12.83
C ARG A 2 4.26 9.27 14.13
N HIS A 3 4.31 7.95 14.12
CA HIS A 3 4.02 7.11 15.28
C HIS A 3 5.23 6.23 15.58
N ILE A 4 5.49 5.98 16.86
CA ILE A 4 6.43 4.96 17.31
C ILE A 4 5.59 3.80 17.81
N ILE A 5 5.73 2.66 17.16
CA ILE A 5 5.04 1.42 17.53
C ILE A 5 6.07 0.41 18.03
N GLU A 6 5.67 -0.40 18.99
CA GLU A 6 6.47 -1.49 19.53
C GLU A 6 5.80 -2.79 19.11
N GLU A 7 6.41 -3.50 18.15
CA GLU A 7 6.00 -4.86 17.79
C GLU A 7 7.01 -5.84 18.37
N GLU A 8 6.51 -6.76 19.21
CA GLU A 8 7.25 -7.77 19.96
C GLU A 8 8.48 -7.22 20.71
N LYS A 9 9.61 -7.03 20.01
CA LYS A 9 10.92 -6.58 20.52
C LYS A 9 11.55 -5.42 19.74
N TYR A 10 10.89 -4.93 18.69
CA TYR A 10 11.43 -3.88 17.82
C TYR A 10 10.62 -2.59 17.94
N ARG A 11 11.32 -1.46 18.05
CA ARG A 11 10.72 -0.13 18.00
C ARG A 11 10.72 0.35 16.56
N VAL A 12 9.54 0.40 15.94
CA VAL A 12 9.38 0.85 14.56
C VAL A 12 8.86 2.29 14.56
N ARG A 13 9.49 3.15 13.76
CA ARG A 13 9.00 4.50 13.52
C ARG A 13 8.18 4.51 12.24
N LEU A 14 6.86 4.48 12.39
CA LEU A 14 5.92 4.52 11.28
C LEU A 14 5.63 5.99 10.89
N CYS A 15 5.89 6.32 9.63
CA CYS A 15 5.56 7.63 9.04
C CYS A 15 4.43 7.46 8.03
N ILE A 16 3.27 8.05 8.32
CA ILE A 16 2.10 8.03 7.43
C ILE A 16 2.00 9.40 6.75
N TYR A 17 2.04 9.40 5.42
CA TYR A 17 1.81 10.60 4.61
C TYR A 17 0.38 10.53 4.07
N ASP A 18 -0.44 11.51 4.45
CA ASP A 18 -1.78 11.65 3.90
C ASP A 18 -1.73 12.49 2.62
N THR A 19 -2.52 12.11 1.62
CA THR A 19 -2.57 12.77 0.32
C THR A 19 -3.98 13.31 0.09
N PRO A 20 -4.12 14.52 -0.46
CA PRO A 20 -5.45 15.01 -0.84
C PRO A 20 -6.09 14.05 -1.86
N GLY A 21 -7.42 13.94 -1.82
CA GLY A 21 -8.16 13.19 -2.82
C GLY A 21 -7.95 13.74 -4.23
N PHE A 22 -8.00 12.87 -5.23
CA PHE A 22 -7.97 13.23 -6.65
C PHE A 22 -9.21 12.68 -7.35
N GLY A 23 -9.60 13.28 -8.49
CA GLY A 23 -10.77 12.87 -9.28
C GLY A 23 -11.98 13.80 -9.19
N ASP A 24 -11.96 14.80 -8.31
CA ASP A 24 -13.08 15.74 -8.12
C ASP A 24 -13.10 16.90 -9.13
N MET A 25 -11.99 17.14 -9.84
CA MET A 25 -11.89 18.22 -10.81
C MET A 25 -12.49 17.82 -12.17
N ILE A 26 -12.92 18.79 -12.97
CA ILE A 26 -13.36 18.55 -14.35
C ILE A 26 -12.17 18.05 -15.20
N ASP A 27 -10.99 18.63 -14.97
CA ASP A 27 -9.73 18.20 -15.58
C ASP A 27 -8.82 17.58 -14.51
N ASN A 28 -8.61 16.26 -14.61
CA ASN A 28 -7.74 15.48 -13.72
C ASN A 28 -6.42 15.05 -14.38
N THR A 29 -6.05 15.65 -15.52
CA THR A 29 -4.92 15.20 -16.35
C THR A 29 -3.60 15.13 -15.59
N ASN A 30 -3.41 15.99 -14.58
CA ASN A 30 -2.17 16.14 -13.81
C ASN A 30 -2.35 15.91 -12.31
N CYS A 31 -3.40 15.20 -11.90
CA CYS A 31 -3.74 15.04 -10.48
C CYS A 31 -2.70 14.25 -9.67
N ASN A 32 -1.88 13.43 -10.32
CA ASN A 32 -0.82 12.63 -9.68
C ASN A 32 0.51 13.37 -9.53
N LEU A 33 0.71 14.51 -10.19
CA LEU A 33 1.98 15.27 -10.13
C LEU A 33 2.39 15.68 -8.71
N PRO A 34 1.49 16.16 -7.83
CA PRO A 34 1.88 16.53 -6.46
C PRO A 34 2.43 15.34 -5.67
N ILE A 35 1.84 14.16 -5.85
CA ILE A 35 2.25 12.92 -5.16
C ILE A 35 3.62 12.48 -5.68
N ILE A 36 3.81 12.45 -7.00
CA ILE A 36 5.07 12.07 -7.64
C ILE A 36 6.19 13.05 -7.24
N SER A 37 5.93 14.36 -7.29
CA SER A 37 6.87 15.39 -6.86
C SER A 37 7.29 15.16 -5.41
N LYS A 38 6.33 14.89 -4.53
CA LYS A 38 6.62 14.65 -3.11
C LYS A 38 7.54 13.45 -2.89
N ILE A 39 7.31 12.35 -3.60
CA ILE A 39 8.17 11.14 -3.52
C ILE A 39 9.58 11.48 -4.00
N LYS A 40 9.71 12.14 -5.16
CA LYS A 40 11.01 12.55 -5.72
C LYS A 40 11.76 13.53 -4.81
N ASP A 41 11.06 14.48 -4.19
CA ASP A 41 11.66 15.42 -3.24
C ASP A 41 12.26 14.71 -2.02
N LEU A 42 11.60 13.65 -1.54
CA LEU A 42 12.13 12.83 -0.44
C LEU A 42 13.36 12.03 -0.87
N TYR A 43 13.40 11.50 -2.11
CA TYR A 43 14.60 10.87 -2.66
C TYR A 43 15.75 11.87 -2.84
N ASN A 44 15.47 13.06 -3.38
CA ASN A 44 16.45 14.14 -3.51
C ASN A 44 17.03 14.56 -2.16
N PHE A 45 16.18 14.65 -1.13
CA PHE A 45 16.61 14.97 0.22
C PHE A 45 17.53 13.89 0.80
N HIS A 46 17.24 12.62 0.55
CA HIS A 46 18.10 11.50 0.95
C HIS A 46 19.44 11.54 0.21
N LEU A 47 19.43 11.72 -1.11
CA LEU A 47 20.62 11.80 -1.95
C LEU A 47 21.57 12.94 -1.54
N LYS A 48 21.01 14.12 -1.23
CA LYS A 48 21.79 15.26 -0.72
C LYS A 48 22.49 14.92 0.59
N LYS A 49 21.83 14.19 1.49
CA LYS A 49 22.42 13.75 2.75
C LYS A 49 23.53 12.72 2.56
N ASP A 50 23.31 11.73 1.68
CA ASP A 50 24.31 10.70 1.39
C ASP A 50 25.59 11.28 0.75
N SER A 51 25.47 12.43 0.10
CA SER A 51 26.59 13.17 -0.51
C SER A 51 27.41 13.99 0.50
N LEU A 52 26.92 14.21 1.73
CA LEU A 52 27.67 14.93 2.75
C LEU A 52 28.80 14.06 3.30
N LEU A 53 29.97 14.67 3.52
CA LEU A 53 31.17 13.97 4.02
C LEU A 53 31.04 13.56 5.50
N ASP A 54 30.22 14.27 6.26
CA ASP A 54 30.03 14.07 7.69
C ASP A 54 28.95 12.99 7.93
N ARG A 55 29.39 11.74 8.05
CA ARG A 55 28.53 10.54 8.11
C ARG A 55 28.17 10.10 9.54
N ASP A 56 28.45 10.93 10.54
CA ASP A 56 28.48 10.50 11.95
C ASP A 56 27.09 10.27 12.59
N MET A 57 25.99 10.59 11.89
CA MET A 57 24.64 10.16 12.30
C MET A 57 24.04 9.23 11.25
N VAL A 58 23.56 8.05 11.68
CA VAL A 58 22.68 7.20 10.88
C VAL A 58 21.49 8.06 10.43
N PRO A 59 21.37 8.39 9.13
CA PRO A 59 20.35 9.30 8.68
C PRO A 59 18.99 8.63 8.85
N LEU A 60 18.04 9.38 9.41
CA LEU A 60 16.64 8.95 9.45
C LEU A 60 16.09 8.86 8.03
N ASP A 61 15.76 7.65 7.60
CA ASP A 61 15.12 7.39 6.31
C ASP A 61 13.69 7.94 6.32
N ASN A 62 13.45 8.95 5.50
CA ASN A 62 12.14 9.58 5.30
C ASN A 62 11.53 9.24 3.94
N ARG A 63 12.13 8.31 3.18
CA ARG A 63 11.63 7.88 1.87
C ARG A 63 10.30 7.15 2.03
N ILE A 64 9.49 7.17 0.97
CA ILE A 64 8.22 6.44 0.95
C ILE A 64 8.51 5.00 0.50
N HIS A 65 8.36 4.05 1.42
CA HIS A 65 8.62 2.63 1.17
C HIS A 65 7.47 1.91 0.47
N VAL A 66 6.24 2.37 0.72
CA VAL A 66 5.02 1.78 0.16
C VAL A 66 3.93 2.84 -0.01
N CYS A 67 3.17 2.71 -1.09
CA CYS A 67 1.97 3.47 -1.39
C CYS A 67 0.76 2.52 -1.35
N ILE A 68 -0.20 2.82 -0.49
CA ILE A 68 -1.48 2.12 -0.45
C ILE A 68 -2.42 2.85 -1.42
N TYR A 69 -2.79 2.19 -2.50
CA TYR A 69 -3.64 2.78 -3.52
C TYR A 69 -5.09 2.34 -3.29
N VAL A 70 -5.95 3.29 -2.89
CA VAL A 70 -7.34 3.01 -2.55
C VAL A 70 -8.22 3.10 -3.80
N ILE A 71 -8.75 1.97 -4.23
CA ILE A 71 -9.67 1.81 -5.34
C ILE A 71 -11.10 1.96 -4.79
N PRO A 72 -11.96 2.79 -5.42
CA PRO A 72 -13.35 2.93 -4.99
C PRO A 72 -14.16 1.64 -5.25
N PRO A 73 -15.12 1.28 -4.40
CA PRO A 73 -15.92 0.05 -4.54
C PRO A 73 -17.03 0.21 -5.59
N ASN A 74 -16.65 0.47 -6.85
CA ASN A 74 -17.62 0.71 -7.93
C ASN A 74 -18.23 -0.58 -8.50
N GLY A 75 -17.66 -1.75 -8.19
CA GLY A 75 -18.10 -3.05 -8.72
C GLY A 75 -17.81 -3.30 -10.21
N HIS A 76 -17.33 -2.31 -10.95
CA HIS A 76 -17.07 -2.37 -12.39
C HIS A 76 -15.62 -2.69 -12.74
N ARG A 77 -14.97 -1.89 -13.58
CA ARG A 77 -13.53 -1.99 -13.94
C ARG A 77 -12.75 -0.85 -13.30
N LEU A 78 -11.43 -0.92 -13.36
CA LEU A 78 -10.58 0.20 -12.94
C LEU A 78 -10.90 1.45 -13.78
N ALA A 79 -10.99 2.61 -13.13
CA ALA A 79 -11.18 3.86 -13.87
C ALA A 79 -9.92 4.15 -14.70
N GLN A 80 -10.10 4.80 -15.86
CA GLN A 80 -8.96 5.20 -16.71
C GLN A 80 -8.00 6.14 -15.97
N LEU A 81 -8.55 7.00 -15.10
CA LEU A 81 -7.76 7.86 -14.22
C LEU A 81 -6.85 7.02 -13.31
N ASP A 82 -7.42 5.99 -12.68
CA ASP A 82 -6.68 5.11 -11.78
C ASP A 82 -5.59 4.34 -12.50
N LEU A 83 -5.88 3.82 -13.71
CA LEU A 83 -4.90 3.14 -14.54
C LEU A 83 -3.71 4.04 -14.88
N ARG A 84 -3.96 5.31 -15.21
CA ARG A 84 -2.90 6.27 -15.48
C ARG A 84 -2.08 6.59 -14.22
N CYS A 85 -2.74 6.86 -13.11
CA CYS A 85 -2.08 7.12 -11.83
C CYS A 85 -1.20 5.94 -11.38
N LEU A 86 -1.73 4.72 -11.47
CA LEU A 86 -1.01 3.50 -11.12
C LEU A 86 0.22 3.27 -12.00
N LYS A 87 0.13 3.54 -13.31
CA LYS A 87 1.27 3.43 -14.23
C LYS A 87 2.40 4.40 -13.87
N ASP A 88 2.08 5.63 -13.51
CA ASP A 88 3.11 6.61 -13.17
C ASP A 88 3.72 6.33 -11.78
N LEU A 89 2.90 5.87 -10.82
CA LEU A 89 3.34 5.58 -9.45
C LEU A 89 4.16 4.29 -9.35
N ILE A 90 3.87 3.26 -10.16
CA ILE A 90 4.53 1.94 -10.02
C ILE A 90 6.02 2.01 -10.38
N GLU A 91 6.41 3.02 -11.15
CA GLU A 91 7.80 3.26 -11.54
C GLU A 91 8.67 3.82 -10.41
N ILE A 92 8.05 4.40 -9.38
CA ILE A 92 8.74 5.17 -8.34
C ILE A 92 8.55 4.61 -6.94
N THR A 93 7.56 3.75 -6.68
CA THR A 93 7.33 3.19 -5.34
C THR A 93 6.60 1.85 -5.38
N ASN A 94 6.66 1.10 -4.28
CA ASN A 94 5.88 -0.12 -4.11
C ASN A 94 4.40 0.23 -3.98
N ILE A 95 3.54 -0.38 -4.78
CA ILE A 95 2.09 -0.14 -4.71
C ILE A 95 1.38 -1.38 -4.17
N ILE A 96 0.52 -1.17 -3.16
CA ILE A 96 -0.45 -2.16 -2.69
C ILE A 96 -1.86 -1.65 -3.03
N PRO A 97 -2.55 -2.27 -4.01
CA PRO A 97 -3.92 -1.90 -4.36
C PRO A 97 -4.90 -2.45 -3.33
N VAL A 98 -5.79 -1.58 -2.87
CA VAL A 98 -6.76 -1.87 -1.82
C VAL A 98 -8.14 -1.37 -2.25
N ILE A 99 -9.15 -2.22 -2.20
CA ILE A 99 -10.54 -1.82 -2.39
C ILE A 99 -11.03 -1.22 -1.07
N GLY A 100 -11.34 0.07 -1.08
CA GLY A 100 -11.89 0.76 0.09
C GLY A 100 -13.39 0.50 0.25
N ARG A 101 -13.90 0.62 1.49
CA ARG A 101 -15.33 0.47 1.81
C ARG A 101 -15.94 -0.81 1.22
N SER A 102 -15.21 -1.93 1.33
CA SER A 102 -15.62 -3.21 0.76
C SER A 102 -16.93 -3.74 1.35
N ASP A 103 -17.39 -3.21 2.48
CA ASP A 103 -18.72 -3.45 3.07
C ASP A 103 -19.88 -3.00 2.19
N SER A 104 -19.61 -2.23 1.13
CA SER A 104 -20.62 -1.76 0.18
C SER A 104 -20.93 -2.76 -0.95
N LEU A 105 -20.13 -3.83 -1.07
CA LEU A 105 -20.26 -4.83 -2.13
C LEU A 105 -20.63 -6.18 -1.52
N ASP A 106 -21.47 -6.94 -2.21
CA ASP A 106 -21.74 -8.33 -1.81
C ASP A 106 -20.48 -9.19 -2.00
N PRO A 107 -20.28 -10.27 -1.21
CA PRO A 107 -19.09 -11.12 -1.32
C PRO A 107 -18.84 -11.66 -2.74
N ASN A 108 -19.93 -12.03 -3.44
CA ASN A 108 -19.85 -12.51 -4.82
C ASN A 108 -19.47 -11.39 -5.80
N GLU A 109 -20.00 -10.18 -5.59
CA GLU A 109 -19.67 -9.01 -6.40
C GLU A 109 -18.23 -8.57 -6.16
N LEU A 110 -17.77 -8.62 -4.91
CA LEU A 110 -16.41 -8.31 -4.50
C LEU A 110 -15.41 -9.26 -5.18
N GLU A 111 -15.69 -10.56 -5.20
CA GLU A 111 -14.81 -11.53 -5.86
C GLU A 111 -14.75 -11.31 -7.37
N ALA A 112 -15.90 -11.09 -8.01
CA ALA A 112 -15.97 -10.72 -9.42
C ALA A 112 -15.23 -9.41 -9.71
N TYR A 113 -15.33 -8.43 -8.82
CA TYR A 113 -14.65 -7.14 -8.95
C TYR A 113 -13.13 -7.29 -8.80
N LYS A 114 -12.67 -8.06 -7.82
CA LYS A 114 -11.25 -8.41 -7.65
C LYS A 114 -10.69 -9.08 -8.91
N GLN A 115 -11.44 -10.00 -9.52
CA GLN A 115 -11.02 -10.65 -10.77
C GLN A 115 -10.87 -9.64 -11.93
N ARG A 116 -11.86 -8.76 -12.14
CA ARG A 116 -11.79 -7.72 -13.17
C ARG A 116 -10.61 -6.77 -12.98
N ILE A 117 -10.35 -6.35 -11.74
CA ILE A 117 -9.18 -5.51 -11.43
C ILE A 117 -7.88 -6.25 -11.77
N ARG A 118 -7.74 -7.54 -11.43
CA ARG A 118 -6.55 -8.32 -11.79
C ARG A 118 -6.35 -8.40 -13.29
N GLU A 119 -7.42 -8.62 -14.06
CA GLU A 119 -7.37 -8.62 -15.52
C GLU A 119 -6.91 -7.28 -16.09
N ASP A 120 -7.47 -6.17 -15.59
CA ASP A 120 -7.09 -4.81 -16.00
C ASP A 120 -5.62 -4.49 -15.64
N LEU A 121 -5.14 -4.89 -14.45
CA LEU A 121 -3.75 -4.71 -14.06
C LEU A 121 -2.80 -5.51 -14.96
N LEU A 122 -3.16 -6.74 -15.30
CA LEU A 122 -2.37 -7.60 -16.18
C LEU A 122 -2.32 -7.06 -17.62
N SER A 123 -3.46 -6.62 -18.17
CA SER A 123 -3.53 -6.09 -19.54
C SER A 123 -2.70 -4.81 -19.71
N HIS A 124 -2.60 -4.01 -18.65
CA HIS A 124 -1.82 -2.77 -18.63
C HIS A 124 -0.38 -2.95 -18.11
N GLN A 125 0.04 -4.19 -17.84
CA GLN A 125 1.37 -4.56 -17.34
C GLN A 125 1.75 -3.88 -16.00
N ILE A 126 0.76 -3.58 -15.16
CA ILE A 126 0.95 -2.95 -13.86
C ILE A 126 1.29 -4.05 -12.84
N CYS A 127 2.56 -4.15 -12.47
CA CYS A 127 3.04 -5.17 -11.52
C CYS A 127 3.10 -4.63 -10.08
N CYS A 128 1.96 -4.64 -9.38
CA CYS A 128 1.88 -4.26 -7.97
C CYS A 128 2.70 -5.19 -7.04
N TYR A 129 2.91 -4.76 -5.80
CA TYR A 129 3.51 -5.59 -4.76
C TYR A 129 2.57 -6.77 -4.42
N PRO A 130 3.09 -8.00 -4.25
CA PRO A 130 4.48 -8.42 -4.31
C PRO A 130 4.96 -8.67 -5.76
N ASN A 131 6.04 -8.00 -6.15
CA ASN A 131 6.64 -8.17 -7.47
C ASN A 131 7.89 -9.06 -7.39
N ARG A 132 7.81 -10.25 -8.01
CA ARG A 132 8.91 -11.23 -8.08
C ARG A 132 10.19 -10.67 -8.70
N ARG A 133 10.10 -9.64 -9.54
CA ARG A 133 11.28 -8.99 -10.14
C ARG A 133 12.14 -8.27 -9.11
N TYR A 134 11.55 -7.94 -7.95
CA TYR A 134 12.12 -7.05 -6.97
C TYR A 134 12.36 -7.71 -5.62
N THR A 135 12.06 -9.01 -5.48
CA THR A 135 12.39 -9.76 -4.26
C THR A 135 13.89 -9.95 -4.19
N VAL A 136 14.53 -9.12 -3.37
CA VAL A 136 15.95 -9.17 -3.08
C VAL A 136 16.18 -10.21 -1.99
N GLY A 137 16.71 -11.38 -2.33
CA GLY A 137 17.05 -12.43 -1.36
C GLY A 137 17.21 -13.81 -1.98
N PRO A 138 17.70 -14.80 -1.21
CA PRO A 138 17.68 -16.19 -1.66
C PRO A 138 16.25 -16.62 -1.97
N LYS A 139 16.06 -17.32 -3.09
CA LYS A 139 14.79 -17.96 -3.46
C LYS A 139 14.54 -19.11 -2.48
N ILE A 140 13.92 -18.80 -1.36
CA ILE A 140 13.48 -19.79 -0.39
C ILE A 140 12.03 -20.12 -0.77
N ASP A 141 11.75 -21.39 -1.07
CA ASP A 141 10.45 -21.87 -1.54
C ASP A 141 9.28 -21.43 -0.62
N SER A 142 9.53 -21.31 0.68
CA SER A 142 8.54 -20.86 1.66
C SER A 142 8.09 -19.41 1.43
N ILE A 143 9.01 -18.50 1.10
CA ILE A 143 8.70 -17.08 0.87
C ILE A 143 7.96 -16.92 -0.47
N GLU A 144 8.33 -17.72 -1.47
CA GLU A 144 7.64 -17.71 -2.76
C GLU A 144 6.17 -18.14 -2.64
N SER A 145 5.90 -19.15 -1.80
CA SER A 145 4.53 -19.59 -1.52
C SER A 145 3.69 -18.51 -0.83
N GLU A 146 4.26 -17.74 0.12
CA GLU A 146 3.55 -16.63 0.77
C GLU A 146 3.22 -15.51 -0.22
N PHE A 147 4.14 -15.18 -1.13
CA PHE A 147 3.87 -14.17 -2.16
C PHE A 147 2.78 -14.58 -3.14
N GLU A 148 2.68 -15.86 -3.49
CA GLU A 148 1.57 -16.36 -4.31
C GLU A 148 0.23 -16.19 -3.62
N ILE A 149 0.15 -16.53 -2.33
CA ILE A 149 -1.07 -16.37 -1.52
C ILE A 149 -1.50 -14.90 -1.47
N ILE A 150 -0.55 -13.98 -1.24
CA ILE A 150 -0.83 -12.55 -1.22
C ILE A 150 -1.31 -12.09 -2.60
N LYS A 151 -0.62 -12.50 -3.67
CA LYS A 151 -0.99 -12.12 -5.04
C LYS A 151 -2.38 -12.62 -5.44
N GLN A 152 -2.77 -13.82 -4.99
CA GLN A 152 -4.12 -14.33 -5.20
C GLN A 152 -5.17 -13.51 -4.45
N LYS A 153 -4.86 -12.99 -3.26
CA LYS A 153 -5.81 -12.17 -2.48
C LYS A 153 -5.89 -10.71 -2.94
N MET A 154 -4.87 -10.19 -3.63
CA MET A 154 -4.86 -8.83 -4.20
C MET A 154 -5.95 -8.64 -5.26
N PRO A 155 -6.61 -7.46 -5.35
CA PRO A 155 -6.50 -6.33 -4.42
C PRO A 155 -7.17 -6.65 -3.08
N LEU A 156 -6.59 -6.15 -1.98
CA LEU A 156 -7.10 -6.40 -0.63
C LEU A 156 -8.41 -5.64 -0.39
N ALA A 157 -9.39 -6.27 0.23
CA ALA A 157 -10.66 -5.63 0.57
C ALA A 157 -10.63 -5.13 2.01
N VAL A 158 -10.69 -3.81 2.22
CA VAL A 158 -10.63 -3.23 3.57
C VAL A 158 -11.81 -2.34 3.87
N VAL A 159 -12.16 -2.32 5.15
CA VAL A 159 -13.22 -1.48 5.70
C VAL A 159 -12.62 -0.55 6.75
N GLY A 160 -12.96 0.74 6.64
CA GLY A 160 -12.55 1.74 7.63
C GLY A 160 -13.44 1.72 8.87
N ALA A 161 -12.82 1.92 10.04
CA ALA A 161 -13.52 2.02 11.31
C ALA A 161 -14.05 3.40 11.60
N ASN A 162 -15.19 3.47 12.29
CA ASN A 162 -15.73 4.73 12.83
C ASN A 162 -15.66 4.76 14.37
N PHE A 163 -15.58 3.59 15.02
CA PHE A 163 -15.55 3.46 16.47
C PHE A 163 -14.35 2.61 16.90
N PHE A 164 -13.70 3.06 17.96
CA PHE A 164 -12.57 2.39 18.58
C PHE A 164 -12.77 2.36 20.09
N ASP A 165 -12.73 1.17 20.69
CA ASP A 165 -12.78 1.00 22.14
C ASP A 165 -11.40 0.55 22.66
N HIS A 166 -10.71 1.48 23.34
CA HIS A 166 -9.40 1.21 23.97
C HIS A 166 -9.46 0.12 25.04
N THR A 167 -10.59 -0.03 25.74
CA THR A 167 -10.70 -0.98 26.86
C THR A 167 -10.86 -2.42 26.39
N LYS A 168 -11.59 -2.63 25.29
CA LYS A 168 -11.84 -3.95 24.70
C LYS A 168 -10.93 -4.28 23.51
N LYS A 169 -10.05 -3.36 23.11
CA LYS A 169 -9.24 -3.43 21.88
C LYS A 169 -10.09 -3.79 20.65
N LYS A 170 -11.34 -3.33 20.62
CA LYS A 170 -12.28 -3.66 19.55
C LYS A 170 -12.39 -2.47 18.59
N ILE A 171 -12.29 -2.76 17.31
CA ILE A 171 -12.37 -1.78 16.23
C ILE A 171 -13.50 -2.21 15.31
N TRP A 172 -14.55 -1.40 15.20
CA TRP A 172 -15.71 -1.77 14.38
C TRP A 172 -16.29 -0.60 13.61
N ARG A 173 -17.00 -0.95 12.55
CA ARG A 173 -17.81 -0.03 11.76
C ARG A 173 -19.27 -0.30 12.08
N LYS A 174 -19.92 0.71 12.69
CA LYS A 174 -21.36 0.68 12.94
C LYS A 174 -22.10 1.06 11.66
N THR A 175 -22.90 0.13 11.14
CA THR A 175 -23.80 0.36 10.01
C THR A 175 -25.25 0.35 10.50
N ARG A 176 -26.21 0.62 9.60
CA ARG A 176 -27.64 0.47 9.91
C ARG A 176 -28.05 -0.99 10.09
N PHE A 177 -27.29 -1.92 9.51
CA PHE A 177 -27.59 -3.35 9.46
C PHE A 177 -26.85 -4.16 10.54
N GLY A 178 -25.87 -3.56 11.21
CA GLY A 178 -25.09 -4.21 12.27
C GLY A 178 -23.72 -3.59 12.47
N ASP A 179 -23.02 -4.10 13.48
CA ASP A 179 -21.63 -3.74 13.76
C ASP A 179 -20.70 -4.71 13.04
N ILE A 180 -19.86 -4.18 12.16
CA ILE A 180 -18.86 -4.95 11.42
C ILE A 180 -17.55 -4.89 12.20
N ASP A 181 -17.10 -6.03 12.71
CA ASP A 181 -15.76 -6.14 13.29
C ASP A 181 -14.73 -6.14 12.16
N ILE A 182 -13.80 -5.19 12.21
CA ILE A 182 -12.83 -4.97 11.13
C ILE A 182 -11.62 -5.89 11.31
N LEU A 183 -11.42 -6.43 12.51
CA LEU A 183 -10.33 -7.36 12.76
C LEU A 183 -10.68 -8.80 12.33
N ASP A 184 -11.93 -9.06 11.97
CA ASP A 184 -12.37 -10.37 11.52
C ASP A 184 -11.86 -10.69 10.10
N PRO A 185 -11.02 -11.72 9.92
CA PRO A 185 -10.45 -12.09 8.63
C PRO A 185 -11.48 -12.70 7.66
N SER A 186 -12.67 -13.08 8.15
CA SER A 186 -13.75 -13.58 7.29
C SER A 186 -14.45 -12.45 6.52
N ILE A 187 -14.39 -11.22 7.04
CA ILE A 187 -15.08 -10.06 6.48
C ILE A 187 -14.10 -9.12 5.78
N THR A 188 -12.91 -8.90 6.35
CA THR A 188 -11.94 -7.96 5.79
C THR A 188 -10.54 -8.52 5.71
N ASP A 189 -9.78 -8.06 4.71
CA ASP A 189 -8.38 -8.41 4.51
C ASP A 189 -7.44 -7.47 5.31
N LEU A 190 -7.94 -6.75 6.33
CA LEU A 190 -7.12 -5.78 7.08
C LEU A 190 -5.97 -6.46 7.84
N SER A 191 -6.22 -7.65 8.40
CA SER A 191 -5.19 -8.45 9.07
C SER A 191 -4.02 -8.74 8.14
N LEU A 192 -4.32 -9.16 6.90
CA LEU A 192 -3.31 -9.42 5.87
C LEU A 192 -2.56 -8.14 5.47
N LEU A 193 -3.27 -7.00 5.34
CA LEU A 193 -2.61 -5.72 5.06
C LEU A 193 -1.65 -5.34 6.19
N ASN A 194 -2.05 -5.53 7.44
CA ASN A 194 -1.20 -5.26 8.61
C ASN A 194 0.05 -6.17 8.62
N ASP A 195 -0.13 -7.47 8.38
CA ASP A 195 0.97 -8.43 8.30
C ASP A 195 1.98 -8.06 7.21
N ILE A 196 1.52 -7.52 6.07
CA ILE A 196 2.40 -7.05 4.99
C ILE A 196 3.16 -5.79 5.40
N LEU A 197 2.48 -4.81 5.99
CA LEU A 197 3.05 -3.50 6.27
C LEU A 197 4.00 -3.50 7.48
N ILE A 198 3.64 -4.23 8.54
CA ILE A 198 4.32 -4.13 9.83
C ILE A 198 5.10 -5.41 10.16
N SER A 199 4.48 -6.58 10.03
CA SER A 199 5.06 -7.78 10.64
C SER A 199 6.04 -8.54 9.74
N LYS A 200 5.61 -9.00 8.55
CA LYS A 200 6.37 -9.95 7.71
C LYS A 200 7.18 -9.30 6.59
N HIS A 201 6.57 -8.33 5.88
CA HIS A 201 7.11 -7.86 4.59
C HIS A 201 7.74 -6.46 4.63
N MET A 202 7.76 -5.79 5.79
CA MET A 202 8.31 -4.44 5.95
C MET A 202 9.75 -4.32 5.43
N LEU A 203 10.63 -5.24 5.83
CA LEU A 203 12.03 -5.24 5.40
C LEU A 203 12.18 -5.38 3.89
N ASN A 204 11.32 -6.19 3.27
CA ASN A 204 11.34 -6.38 1.81
C ASN A 204 10.90 -5.09 1.08
N LEU A 205 9.86 -4.40 1.57
CA LEU A 205 9.44 -3.11 1.04
C LEU A 205 10.55 -2.06 1.12
N ILE A 206 11.25 -1.99 2.27
CA ILE A 206 12.38 -1.09 2.46
C ILE A 206 13.53 -1.43 1.50
N GLN A 207 13.93 -2.70 1.41
CA GLN A 207 15.00 -3.15 0.53
C GLN A 207 14.69 -2.92 -0.95
N THR A 208 13.44 -3.16 -1.35
CA THR A 208 12.97 -2.89 -2.71
C THR A 208 13.06 -1.40 -3.03
N THR A 209 12.66 -0.56 -2.07
CA THR A 209 12.76 0.90 -2.21
C THR A 209 14.19 1.37 -2.37
N ASP A 210 15.10 0.84 -1.56
CA ASP A 210 16.51 1.20 -1.59
C ASP A 210 17.19 0.74 -2.89
N LYS A 211 17.08 -0.54 -3.23
CA LYS A 211 17.85 -1.16 -4.32
C LYS A 211 17.31 -0.92 -5.71
N ILE A 212 16.03 -0.59 -5.85
CA ILE A 212 15.38 -0.45 -7.16
C ILE A 212 14.91 0.97 -7.37
N PHE A 213 14.00 1.48 -6.53
CA PHE A 213 13.38 2.79 -6.77
C PHE A 213 14.34 3.94 -6.51
N TYR A 214 15.07 3.88 -5.40
CA TYR A 214 16.06 4.90 -5.05
C TYR A 214 17.29 4.84 -5.98
N GLU A 215 17.84 3.64 -6.25
CA GLU A 215 18.93 3.49 -7.22
C GLU A 215 18.55 3.88 -8.66
N LYS A 216 17.29 3.67 -9.09
CA LYS A 216 16.81 4.18 -10.39
C LYS A 216 16.75 5.72 -10.43
N HIS A 217 16.58 6.36 -9.28
CA HIS A 217 16.48 7.82 -9.15
C HIS A 217 17.86 8.48 -8.98
N ARG A 218 18.82 7.78 -8.35
CA ARG A 218 20.19 8.25 -8.13
C ARG A 218 20.95 8.41 -9.45
#